data_AF-A0A960ZVL7-F1
#
_entry.id   AF-A0A960ZVL7-F1
#
_cell.length_a   1.000
_cell.length_b   1.000
_cell.length_c   1.000
_cell.angle_alpha   90.00
_cell.angle_beta   90.00
_cell.angle_gamma   90.00
#
_symmetry.space_group_name_H-M   'P 1'
#
loop_
_entity.id
_entity.type
_entity.pdbx_description
1 polymer ?
#
loop_
_entity_poly.entity_id
_entity_poly.type
_entity_poly.pdbx_seq_one_letter_code
_entity_poly.pdbx_strand_id
1 'polypeptide(L)'
;MISSRNLSRREWLATGTRAATLGLLGSAMAEERPAASETLVAQLHKSLNAEQRAALCFAWSDSRRLKVDNNWHITPKKISEVLTADQQDLTRQIFDRLH
;
A
#
# COMPACT_ATOMS: atom_id res chain seq x y z
N MET A 1 42.86 20.30 -27.39
CA MET A 1 41.38 20.33 -27.40
C MET A 1 40.90 18.88 -27.47
N ILE A 2 40.50 18.29 -26.34
CA ILE A 2 40.11 16.87 -26.27
C ILE A 2 38.60 16.79 -26.53
N SER A 3 38.23 16.11 -27.62
CA SER A 3 36.83 15.94 -28.06
C SER A 3 36.16 14.84 -27.25
N SER A 4 35.13 15.20 -26.47
CA SER A 4 34.28 14.24 -25.75
C SER A 4 33.39 13.49 -26.74
N ARG A 5 33.55 12.17 -26.84
CA ARG A 5 32.62 11.31 -27.59
C ARG A 5 31.32 11.18 -26.82
N ASN A 6 30.26 11.83 -27.30
CA ASN A 6 28.91 11.66 -26.76
C ASN A 6 28.34 10.32 -27.22
N LEU A 7 28.41 9.29 -26.37
CA LEU A 7 27.69 8.04 -26.58
C LEU A 7 26.19 8.32 -26.52
N SER A 8 25.45 7.99 -27.57
CA SER A 8 24.00 8.24 -27.56
C SER A 8 23.29 7.16 -26.72
N ARG A 9 22.21 7.57 -26.05
CA ARG A 9 21.34 6.66 -25.26
C ARG A 9 20.85 5.45 -26.06
N ARG A 10 20.72 5.61 -27.38
CA ARG A 10 20.29 4.57 -28.33
C ARG A 10 21.36 3.50 -28.55
N GLU A 11 22.63 3.89 -28.60
CA GLU A 11 23.75 2.95 -28.73
C GLU A 11 23.94 2.12 -27.45
N TRP A 12 23.74 2.73 -26.28
CA TRP A 12 23.76 2.00 -25.00
C TRP A 12 22.66 0.94 -24.93
N LEU A 13 21.42 1.27 -25.32
CA LEU A 13 20.30 0.31 -25.34
C LEU A 13 20.52 -0.80 -26.39
N ALA A 14 21.07 -0.46 -27.55
CA ALA A 14 21.37 -1.44 -28.61
C ALA A 14 22.49 -2.41 -28.22
N THR A 15 23.42 -1.98 -27.35
CA THR A 15 24.53 -2.82 -26.88
C THR A 15 24.07 -3.82 -25.78
N GLY A 16 22.97 -3.54 -25.08
CA GLY A 16 22.44 -4.40 -24.00
C GLY A 16 21.62 -5.61 -24.45
N THR A 17 21.22 -5.71 -25.73
CA THR A 17 20.21 -6.70 -26.19
C THR A 17 20.78 -7.97 -26.84
N ARG A 18 22.11 -8.17 -26.83
CA ARG A 18 22.76 -9.32 -27.51
C ARG A 18 23.06 -10.55 -26.63
N ALA A 19 22.44 -10.69 -25.45
CA ALA A 19 22.65 -11.86 -24.59
C ALA A 19 21.39 -12.33 -23.85
N ALA A 20 20.33 -12.72 -24.58
CA ALA A 20 19.20 -13.43 -23.97
C ALA A 20 18.48 -14.34 -24.99
N THR A 21 19.01 -15.54 -25.23
CA THR A 21 18.32 -16.57 -26.03
C THR A 21 18.13 -17.92 -25.32
N LEU A 22 18.20 -18.01 -23.99
CA LEU A 22 17.75 -19.20 -23.27
C LEU A 22 17.10 -18.82 -21.94
N GLY A 23 15.76 -18.77 -21.92
CA GLY A 23 15.01 -18.51 -20.69
C GLY A 23 13.55 -18.10 -20.95
N LEU A 24 12.84 -18.78 -21.85
CA LEU A 24 11.42 -18.51 -22.14
C LEU A 24 10.49 -19.65 -21.69
N LEU A 25 10.85 -20.38 -20.63
CA LEU A 25 9.96 -21.35 -19.99
C LEU A 25 10.05 -21.18 -18.48
N GLY A 26 9.11 -20.42 -17.92
CA GLY A 26 8.90 -20.39 -16.46
C GLY A 26 9.04 -19.02 -15.80
N SER A 27 8.25 -18.04 -16.22
CA SER A 27 7.59 -17.19 -15.25
C SER A 27 6.21 -16.89 -15.78
N ALA A 28 5.22 -17.58 -15.21
CA ALA A 28 3.90 -17.03 -15.12
C ALA A 28 4.08 -15.65 -14.46
N MET A 29 4.08 -14.60 -15.27
CA MET A 29 3.77 -13.26 -14.80
C MET A 29 2.32 -13.36 -14.35
N ALA A 30 2.13 -13.85 -13.12
CA ALA A 30 0.88 -13.71 -12.43
C ALA A 30 0.64 -12.21 -12.42
N GLU A 31 -0.31 -11.76 -13.22
CA GLU A 31 -0.74 -10.38 -13.18
C GLU A 31 -1.19 -10.13 -11.75
N GLU A 32 -0.42 -9.32 -11.02
CA GLU A 32 -0.73 -8.93 -9.65
C GLU A 32 -2.03 -8.14 -9.71
N ARG A 33 -3.16 -8.85 -9.60
CA ARG A 33 -4.45 -8.20 -9.45
C ARG A 33 -4.37 -7.40 -8.16
N PRO A 34 -4.56 -6.07 -8.22
CA PRO A 34 -4.51 -5.26 -7.02
C PRO A 34 -5.54 -5.82 -6.02
N ALA A 35 -5.08 -6.10 -4.79
CA ALA A 35 -5.96 -6.51 -3.70
C ALA A 35 -7.14 -5.54 -3.58
N ALA A 36 -8.35 -6.10 -3.54
CA ALA A 36 -9.59 -5.34 -3.36
C ALA A 36 -9.60 -4.68 -1.97
N SER A 37 -10.26 -3.53 -1.86
CA SER A 37 -10.34 -2.77 -0.60
C SER A 37 -10.83 -3.60 0.58
N GLU A 38 -11.81 -4.49 0.38
CA GLU A 38 -12.28 -5.42 1.42
C GLU A 38 -11.18 -6.37 1.91
N THR A 39 -10.31 -6.85 1.01
CA THR A 39 -9.18 -7.71 1.37
C THR A 39 -8.14 -6.93 2.19
N LEU A 40 -7.86 -5.68 1.80
CA LEU A 40 -6.94 -4.81 2.54
C LEU A 40 -7.48 -4.44 3.93
N VAL A 41 -8.79 -4.19 4.06
CA VAL A 41 -9.44 -3.97 5.37
C VAL A 41 -9.29 -5.20 6.26
N ALA A 42 -9.49 -6.40 5.71
CA ALA A 42 -9.30 -7.64 6.47
C ALA A 42 -7.83 -7.84 6.91
N GLN A 43 -6.87 -7.48 6.06
CA GLN A 43 -5.45 -7.51 6.39
C GLN A 43 -5.12 -6.52 7.52
N LEU A 44 -5.57 -5.27 7.39
CA LEU A 44 -5.42 -4.25 8.43
C LEU A 44 -6.01 -4.75 9.75
N HIS A 45 -7.26 -5.22 9.74
CA HIS A 45 -7.94 -5.71 10.94
C HIS A 45 -7.18 -6.86 11.60
N LYS A 46 -6.64 -7.83 10.84
CA LYS A 46 -5.85 -8.94 11.40
C LYS A 46 -4.53 -8.49 12.01
N SER A 47 -3.91 -7.44 11.48
CA SER A 47 -2.63 -6.91 11.97
C SER A 47 -2.71 -6.18 13.30
N LEU A 48 -3.91 -5.79 13.75
CA LEU A 48 -4.06 -4.98 14.96
C LEU A 48 -3.73 -5.77 16.23
N ASN A 49 -2.93 -5.15 17.10
CA ASN A 49 -2.69 -5.65 18.47
C ASN A 49 -3.87 -5.33 19.41
N ALA A 50 -3.83 -5.82 20.65
CA ALA A 50 -4.92 -5.66 21.61
C ALA A 50 -5.24 -4.18 21.95
N GLU A 51 -4.21 -3.35 22.12
CA GLU A 51 -4.37 -1.93 22.45
C GLU A 51 -4.98 -1.14 21.28
N GLN A 52 -4.53 -1.42 20.06
CA GLN A 52 -5.05 -0.83 18.84
C GLN A 52 -6.52 -1.24 18.61
N ARG A 53 -6.85 -2.51 18.84
CA ARG A 53 -8.23 -3.01 18.76
C ARG A 53 -9.15 -2.31 19.75
N ALA A 54 -8.71 -2.16 21.01
CA ALA A 54 -9.48 -1.44 22.01
C ALA A 54 -9.71 0.04 21.64
N ALA A 55 -8.74 0.65 20.95
CA ALA A 55 -8.81 2.04 20.52
C ALA A 55 -9.67 2.28 19.26
N LEU A 56 -9.83 1.29 18.37
CA LEU A 56 -10.47 1.47 17.05
C LEU A 56 -11.74 0.64 16.84
N CYS A 57 -11.79 -0.58 17.39
CA CYS A 57 -12.85 -1.56 17.11
C CYS A 57 -13.89 -1.55 18.23
N PHE A 58 -14.69 -0.48 18.31
CA PHE A 58 -15.72 -0.38 19.32
C PHE A 58 -16.83 -1.40 19.13
N ALA A 59 -17.41 -1.85 20.25
CA ALA A 59 -18.54 -2.76 20.22
C ALA A 59 -19.76 -2.08 19.58
N TRP A 60 -20.65 -2.88 19.00
CA TRP A 60 -21.88 -2.39 18.39
C TRP A 60 -22.79 -1.59 19.33
N SER A 61 -22.77 -1.93 20.63
CA SER A 61 -23.52 -1.28 21.69
C SER A 61 -22.89 0.04 22.18
N ASP A 62 -21.76 0.47 21.62
CA ASP A 62 -21.09 1.69 22.05
C ASP A 62 -21.95 2.93 21.73
N SER A 63 -22.18 3.76 22.75
CA SER A 63 -23.00 4.96 22.66
C SER A 63 -22.53 5.97 21.61
N ARG A 64 -21.24 5.94 21.22
CA ARG A 64 -20.68 6.84 20.19
C ARG A 64 -21.31 6.62 18.82
N ARG A 65 -21.89 5.45 18.57
CA ARG A 65 -22.64 5.19 17.33
C ARG A 65 -23.85 6.12 17.16
N LEU A 66 -24.37 6.66 18.26
CA LEU A 66 -25.49 7.60 18.26
C LEU A 66 -25.04 9.07 18.16
N LYS A 67 -23.73 9.33 18.10
CA LYS A 67 -23.17 10.69 18.02
C LYS A 67 -23.07 11.12 16.55
N VAL A 68 -23.51 12.34 16.26
CA VAL A 68 -23.42 12.96 14.93
C VAL A 68 -22.49 14.17 15.04
N ASP A 69 -21.20 13.92 14.85
CA ASP A 69 -20.13 14.91 14.78
C ASP A 69 -19.01 14.29 13.93
N ASN A 70 -18.02 15.07 13.52
CA ASN A 70 -16.86 14.56 12.83
C ASN A 70 -16.08 13.57 13.73
N ASN A 71 -15.53 12.50 13.14
CA ASN A 71 -14.87 11.44 13.90
C ASN A 71 -13.72 11.94 14.81
N TRP A 72 -13.00 13.00 14.41
CA TRP A 72 -11.93 13.62 15.20
C TRP A 72 -12.41 14.35 16.47
N HIS A 73 -13.71 14.61 16.61
CA HIS A 73 -14.34 15.17 17.82
C HIS A 73 -14.91 14.06 18.72
N ILE A 74 -15.26 12.90 18.14
CA ILE A 74 -15.82 11.75 18.86
C ILE A 74 -14.71 10.84 19.41
N THR A 75 -13.64 10.64 18.63
CA THR A 75 -12.50 9.81 18.99
C THR A 75 -11.24 10.68 19.09
N PRO A 76 -10.61 10.79 20.28
CA PRO A 76 -9.55 11.77 20.50
C PRO A 76 -8.20 11.36 19.89
N LYS A 77 -7.93 10.06 19.73
CA LYS A 77 -6.67 9.56 19.19
C LYS A 77 -6.65 9.64 17.67
N LYS A 78 -5.56 10.16 17.10
CA LYS A 78 -5.34 10.17 15.66
C LYS A 78 -4.85 8.80 15.18
N ILE A 79 -5.14 8.47 13.93
CA ILE A 79 -4.67 7.22 13.31
C ILE A 79 -3.14 7.08 13.40
N SER A 80 -2.40 8.18 13.20
CA SER A 80 -0.94 8.20 13.27
C SER A 80 -0.37 7.94 14.67
N GLU A 81 -1.17 8.11 15.72
CA GLU A 81 -0.79 7.84 17.12
C GLU A 81 -1.07 6.40 17.52
N VAL A 82 -1.93 5.69 16.77
CA VAL A 82 -2.42 4.35 17.09
C VAL A 82 -1.80 3.29 16.18
N LEU A 83 -1.71 3.57 14.88
CA LEU A 83 -1.25 2.63 13.87
C LEU A 83 0.25 2.78 13.57
N THR A 84 0.91 1.66 13.27
CA THR A 84 2.29 1.66 12.76
C THR A 84 2.35 2.26 11.34
N ALA A 85 3.55 2.55 10.85
CA ALA A 85 3.74 3.07 9.49
C ALA A 85 3.12 2.14 8.42
N ASP A 86 3.34 0.83 8.53
CA ASP A 86 2.79 -0.15 7.60
C ASP A 86 1.25 -0.22 7.65
N GLN A 87 0.66 -0.09 8.83
CA GLN A 87 -0.79 -0.06 9.01
C GLN A 87 -1.40 1.25 8.48
N GLN A 88 -0.68 2.36 8.59
CA GLN A 88 -1.08 3.64 7.99
C GLN A 88 -1.02 3.57 6.46
N ASP A 89 -0.02 2.89 5.90
CA ASP A 89 0.07 2.66 4.47
C ASP A 89 -1.09 1.77 3.97
N LEU A 90 -1.41 0.68 4.68
CA LEU A 90 -2.62 -0.11 4.39
C LEU A 90 -3.89 0.75 4.43
N THR A 91 -4.00 1.67 5.40
CA THR A 91 -5.13 2.59 5.49
C THR A 91 -5.24 3.48 4.25
N ARG A 92 -4.10 4.00 3.75
CA ARG A 92 -4.05 4.77 2.51
C ARG A 92 -4.45 3.93 1.30
N GLN A 93 -3.90 2.72 1.17
CA GLN A 93 -4.23 1.82 0.07
C GLN A 93 -5.72 1.43 0.05
N ILE A 94 -6.36 1.24 1.22
CA ILE A 94 -7.80 1.00 1.32
C ILE A 94 -8.58 2.18 0.74
N PHE A 95 -8.21 3.41 1.11
CA PHE A 95 -8.88 4.62 0.63
C PHE A 95 -8.70 4.82 -0.88
N ASP A 96 -7.46 4.69 -1.36
CA ASP A 96 -7.10 4.91 -2.76
C ASP A 96 -7.74 3.88 -3.71
N ARG A 97 -8.14 2.71 -3.19
CA ARG A 97 -8.76 1.63 -3.98
C ARG A 97 -10.27 1.48 -3.73
N LEU A 98 -10.88 2.41 -2.99
CA LEU A 98 -12.32 2.37 -2.72
C LEU A 98 -13.18 2.76 -3.95
N HIS A 99 -12.54 3.29 -4.99
CA HIS A 99 -13.13 3.83 -6.22
C HIS A 99 -12.38 3.30 -7.46
#